data_AF-A0A932Q7U4-F1
#
_entry.id   AF-A0A932Q7U4-F1
#
_cell.length_a   1.000
_cell.length_b   1.000
_cell.length_c   1.000
_cell.angle_alpha   90.00
_cell.angle_beta   90.00
_cell.angle_gamma   90.00
#
_symmetry.space_group_name_H-M   'P 1'
#
loop_
_entity.id
_entity.type
_entity.pdbx_description
1 polymer ?
#
loop_
_entity_poly.entity_id
_entity_poly.type
_entity_poly.pdbx_seq_one_letter_code
_entity_poly.pdbx_strand_id
1 'polypeptide(L)'
;MKFSFAIGIMMLAAIFTGCGPGDGGSGTLHVMATDAPFPYSTVASATVTLTKVEARLKDLSGPDASYITLSETSETIDLVQLTNGLALDIASLTVPTGDYDQVRLIVTGGTVTMTDGRFYDLKVPSGSETGIKVDITPAIHVESSLSSDLLLDFNLAKSFVAQGGGHTADGISGFHFNPVIRAANMTTAGTISGIISAGSALAGAVVTVSQAGVEVAEAVTDAYGRYTIIGLLAGGYDISVSRTGFNDLAANGVAVVAGNVTTENLVMSGTVNATVTAAASANAGLDGLQGAPEHIQLQKGYSRPGGGTSSPLLVYKNGTVLHAQKTMAIFWGTEWATYAGDKITGIDTFFSGMGGSEYGSTGDEYFDTINGVSTVITSDSTYQGHTIDVTAAPTKALTTSSAVAEACKMVGNAPDASALYLIYTSTGAGHVNYCAWHSWGTCSNGAPIQVAYMPNIDGIAGCDPQDATSGHSQGLAALANVTAHEYMETVTDPRGAGWVDSSGNENGDKCAWSFPGTNNGISTLANGSIWKLQMEWSNAAYTAGTGSLNRSGQPGCIF
;
A
#
# COMPACT_ATOMS: atom_id res chain seq x y z
N MET A 1 60.19 -25.36 -47.85
CA MET A 1 58.89 -26.08 -47.79
C MET A 1 57.78 -25.06 -47.98
N LYS A 2 56.69 -25.49 -48.60
CA LYS A 2 55.70 -24.69 -49.33
C LYS A 2 54.83 -23.82 -48.41
N PHE A 3 54.45 -22.66 -48.94
CA PHE A 3 53.39 -21.76 -48.46
C PHE A 3 52.07 -22.49 -48.20
N SER A 4 51.30 -22.03 -47.21
CA SER A 4 49.85 -21.83 -47.37
C SER A 4 49.27 -20.88 -46.31
N PHE A 5 48.48 -19.96 -46.86
CA PHE A 5 47.61 -18.95 -46.27
C PHE A 5 46.32 -19.63 -45.76
N ALA A 6 45.67 -19.13 -44.70
CA ALA A 6 44.21 -19.11 -44.59
C ALA A 6 43.72 -18.24 -43.42
N ILE A 7 42.96 -17.21 -43.79
CA ILE A 7 42.05 -16.38 -42.99
C ILE A 7 40.78 -17.19 -42.71
N GLY A 8 40.13 -16.97 -41.56
CA GLY A 8 38.81 -17.53 -41.26
C GLY A 8 38.06 -16.79 -40.15
N ILE A 9 37.37 -15.70 -40.52
CA ILE A 9 36.21 -15.14 -39.80
C ILE A 9 34.98 -15.95 -40.24
N MET A 10 34.12 -16.40 -39.31
CA MET A 10 32.66 -16.40 -39.52
C MET A 10 31.88 -16.67 -38.23
N MET A 11 31.11 -15.66 -37.80
CA MET A 11 29.88 -15.86 -37.02
C MET A 11 28.93 -16.75 -37.82
N LEU A 12 28.23 -17.67 -37.15
CA LEU A 12 27.07 -18.34 -37.71
C LEU A 12 25.85 -18.00 -36.85
N ALA A 13 25.15 -16.94 -37.25
CA ALA A 13 23.76 -16.72 -36.89
C ALA A 13 22.92 -17.75 -37.66
N ALA A 14 22.15 -18.57 -36.95
CA ALA A 14 21.21 -19.50 -37.56
C ALA A 14 20.01 -18.71 -38.10
N ILE A 15 19.94 -18.58 -39.41
CA ILE A 15 18.76 -18.11 -40.15
C ILE A 15 17.88 -19.34 -40.40
N PHE A 16 16.69 -19.38 -39.80
CA PHE A 16 15.62 -20.26 -40.26
C PHE A 16 14.89 -19.55 -41.42
N THR A 17 14.88 -20.19 -42.59
CA THR A 17 13.95 -19.86 -43.69
C THR A 17 13.14 -21.10 -44.03
N GLY A 18 11.83 -21.01 -43.83
CA GLY A 18 10.80 -21.92 -44.34
C GLY A 18 9.65 -21.06 -44.90
N CYS A 19 9.12 -21.43 -46.06
CA CYS A 19 8.27 -20.63 -46.97
C CYS A 19 6.78 -21.05 -46.86
N GLY A 20 5.86 -20.20 -46.34
CA GLY A 20 4.73 -19.51 -47.02
C GLY A 20 3.37 -20.26 -47.02
N PRO A 21 2.16 -19.62 -47.01
CA PRO A 21 1.81 -18.19 -47.02
C PRO A 21 1.02 -17.71 -45.78
N GLY A 22 1.24 -16.45 -45.39
CA GLY A 22 0.52 -15.73 -44.33
C GLY A 22 1.55 -15.01 -43.46
N ASP A 23 1.56 -13.68 -43.47
CA ASP A 23 2.38 -12.87 -42.56
C ASP A 23 1.95 -13.18 -41.11
N GLY A 24 2.60 -14.17 -40.49
CA GLY A 24 2.36 -14.54 -39.10
C GLY A 24 2.98 -13.47 -38.22
N GLY A 25 2.20 -12.46 -37.86
CA GLY A 25 2.61 -11.46 -36.88
C GLY A 25 2.87 -12.10 -35.52
N SER A 26 3.57 -11.38 -34.64
CA SER A 26 3.74 -11.76 -33.23
C SER A 26 3.21 -10.66 -32.32
N GLY A 27 2.59 -11.05 -31.22
CA GLY A 27 2.11 -10.16 -30.15
C GLY A 27 2.70 -10.56 -28.80
N THR A 28 2.37 -9.83 -27.74
CA THR A 28 2.81 -10.17 -26.38
C THR A 28 1.67 -10.84 -25.63
N LEU A 29 1.93 -12.01 -25.04
CA LEU A 29 1.03 -12.63 -24.09
C LEU A 29 1.57 -12.38 -22.68
N HIS A 30 0.80 -11.67 -21.88
CA HIS A 30 1.12 -11.33 -20.49
C HIS A 30 0.21 -12.15 -19.56
N VAL A 31 0.80 -12.87 -18.60
CA VAL A 31 0.07 -13.73 -17.66
C VAL A 31 0.29 -13.25 -16.24
N MET A 32 -0.81 -12.97 -15.56
CA MET A 32 -0.86 -12.49 -14.18
C MET A 32 -1.55 -13.51 -13.27
N ALA A 33 -1.22 -13.51 -11.98
CA ALA A 33 -1.88 -14.32 -10.95
C ALA A 33 -2.55 -13.43 -9.90
N THR A 34 -3.75 -13.81 -9.47
CA THR A 34 -4.49 -13.24 -8.34
C THR A 34 -5.13 -14.38 -7.54
N ASP A 35 -5.66 -14.10 -6.37
CA ASP A 35 -6.39 -15.08 -5.57
C ASP A 35 -7.78 -14.58 -5.14
N ALA A 36 -8.74 -15.50 -5.22
CA ALA A 36 -10.03 -15.40 -4.58
C ALA A 36 -9.87 -15.71 -3.08
N PRO A 37 -10.49 -14.92 -2.20
CA PRO A 37 -10.22 -14.91 -0.77
C PRO A 37 -10.28 -16.29 -0.12
N PHE A 38 -9.43 -16.45 0.90
CA PHE A 38 -9.34 -17.65 1.70
C PHE A 38 -10.06 -17.50 3.06
N PRO A 39 -11.13 -18.25 3.36
CA PRO A 39 -11.96 -18.06 4.55
C PRO A 39 -11.43 -18.80 5.79
N TYR A 40 -10.13 -18.72 6.06
CA TYR A 40 -9.58 -19.19 7.32
C TYR A 40 -8.69 -18.11 7.91
N SER A 41 -9.20 -17.41 8.92
CA SER A 41 -8.43 -16.48 9.78
C SER A 41 -7.26 -17.15 10.51
N THR A 42 -7.02 -18.44 10.25
CA THR A 42 -5.98 -19.27 10.82
C THR A 42 -4.83 -19.55 9.86
N VAL A 43 -4.88 -19.12 8.59
CA VAL A 43 -3.76 -19.26 7.64
C VAL A 43 -3.03 -17.93 7.48
N ALA A 44 -1.72 -17.95 7.74
CA ALA A 44 -0.82 -16.81 7.67
C ALA A 44 -0.18 -16.64 6.28
N SER A 45 0.14 -17.74 5.60
CA SER A 45 0.65 -17.71 4.22
C SER A 45 0.32 -19.01 3.50
N ALA A 46 0.18 -18.94 2.17
CA ALA A 46 0.02 -20.10 1.31
C ALA A 46 0.88 -19.93 0.06
N THR A 47 2.09 -20.49 0.13
CA THR A 47 3.09 -20.35 -0.92
C THR A 47 2.99 -21.47 -1.95
N VAL A 48 3.21 -21.13 -3.21
CA VAL A 48 3.39 -22.10 -4.31
C VAL A 48 4.67 -21.75 -5.07
N THR A 49 5.47 -22.76 -5.40
CA THR A 49 6.68 -22.59 -6.19
C THR A 49 6.40 -22.95 -7.65
N LEU A 50 6.30 -21.92 -8.48
CA LEU A 50 6.13 -22.03 -9.93
C LEU A 50 7.50 -22.09 -10.59
N THR A 51 7.68 -23.03 -11.51
CA THR A 51 8.98 -23.23 -12.21
C THR A 51 8.87 -23.10 -13.71
N LYS A 52 7.66 -23.18 -14.27
CA LYS A 52 7.43 -23.02 -15.69
C LYS A 52 5.99 -22.62 -15.97
N VAL A 53 5.81 -21.73 -16.94
CA VAL A 53 4.52 -21.32 -17.49
C VAL A 53 4.53 -21.58 -18.98
N GLU A 54 3.52 -22.28 -19.48
CA GLU A 54 3.34 -22.55 -20.91
C GLU A 54 1.93 -22.18 -21.35
N ALA A 55 1.75 -21.73 -22.59
CA ALA A 55 0.44 -21.47 -23.18
C ALA A 55 0.22 -22.27 -24.47
N ARG A 56 -0.97 -22.82 -24.65
CA ARG A 56 -1.34 -23.66 -25.79
C ARG A 56 -1.94 -22.81 -26.92
N LEU A 57 -1.33 -22.85 -28.10
CA LEU A 57 -1.89 -22.31 -29.33
C LEU A 57 -2.88 -23.32 -29.93
N LYS A 58 -4.16 -22.96 -30.00
CA LYS A 58 -5.30 -23.85 -30.28
C LYS A 58 -5.20 -24.60 -31.61
N ASP A 59 -4.72 -23.91 -32.66
CA ASP A 59 -4.77 -24.43 -34.04
C ASP A 59 -3.56 -25.30 -34.43
N LEU A 60 -2.66 -25.60 -33.48
CA LEU A 60 -1.55 -26.53 -33.69
C LEU A 60 -1.93 -27.95 -33.23
N SER A 61 -1.90 -28.93 -34.15
CA SER A 61 -2.24 -30.33 -33.86
C SER A 61 -1.01 -31.20 -33.52
N GLY A 62 -1.02 -31.87 -32.35
CA GLY A 62 -0.07 -32.92 -31.92
C GLY A 62 0.01 -33.05 -30.39
N PRO A 63 0.35 -34.23 -29.81
CA PRO A 63 0.24 -34.47 -28.36
C PRO A 63 1.17 -33.61 -27.48
N ASP A 64 2.27 -33.11 -28.04
CA ASP A 64 3.23 -32.18 -27.40
C ASP A 64 3.55 -30.95 -28.28
N ALA A 65 2.74 -30.68 -29.32
CA ALA A 65 3.10 -29.77 -30.41
C ALA A 65 2.40 -28.39 -30.39
N SER A 66 1.88 -27.94 -29.25
CA SER A 66 1.12 -26.67 -29.20
C SER A 66 1.41 -25.78 -28.00
N TYR A 67 2.29 -26.17 -27.07
CA TYR A 67 2.66 -25.33 -25.93
C TYR A 67 3.90 -24.47 -26.23
N ILE A 68 3.76 -23.17 -25.97
CA ILE A 68 4.83 -22.20 -26.00
C ILE A 68 5.23 -21.93 -24.56
N THR A 69 6.49 -22.19 -24.21
CA THR A 69 7.04 -21.81 -22.91
C THR A 69 7.10 -20.29 -22.80
N LEU A 70 6.36 -19.71 -21.87
CA LEU A 70 6.35 -18.27 -21.59
C LEU A 70 7.42 -17.90 -20.55
N SER A 71 7.70 -18.78 -19.60
CA SER A 71 8.70 -18.59 -18.54
C SER A 71 9.21 -19.94 -18.03
N GLU A 72 10.49 -20.01 -17.67
CA GLU A 72 11.13 -21.11 -16.92
C GLU A 72 11.77 -20.61 -15.61
N THR A 73 11.41 -19.39 -15.20
CA THR A 73 11.91 -18.81 -13.95
C THR A 73 11.25 -19.53 -12.77
N SER A 74 12.09 -19.95 -11.82
CA SER A 74 11.61 -20.48 -10.55
C SER A 74 11.27 -19.33 -9.61
N GLU A 75 10.00 -19.22 -9.23
CA GLU A 75 9.48 -18.21 -8.33
C GLU A 75 8.58 -18.85 -7.27
N THR A 76 8.63 -18.34 -6.04
CA THR A 76 7.71 -18.74 -4.98
C THR A 76 6.77 -17.59 -4.66
N ILE A 77 5.48 -17.83 -4.85
CA ILE A 77 4.43 -16.83 -4.76
C ILE A 77 3.59 -17.14 -3.53
N ASP A 78 3.36 -16.15 -2.67
CA ASP A 78 2.37 -16.25 -1.59
C ASP A 78 1.01 -15.81 -2.10
N LEU A 79 0.12 -16.77 -2.33
CA LEU A 79 -1.19 -16.52 -2.94
C LEU A 79 -2.12 -15.73 -2.00
N VAL A 80 -1.88 -15.78 -0.66
CA VAL A 80 -2.66 -15.00 0.32
C VAL A 80 -2.47 -13.48 0.13
N GLN A 81 -1.33 -13.07 -0.42
CA GLN A 81 -1.04 -11.66 -0.67
C GLN A 81 -1.77 -11.12 -1.91
N LEU A 82 -2.26 -11.97 -2.81
CA LEU A 82 -2.76 -11.56 -4.13
C LEU A 82 -4.29 -11.39 -4.18
N THR A 83 -4.90 -10.95 -3.08
CA THR A 83 -6.37 -10.79 -2.98
C THR A 83 -6.83 -9.36 -3.24
N ASN A 84 -8.15 -9.14 -3.37
CA ASN A 84 -8.77 -7.81 -3.49
C ASN A 84 -8.26 -6.94 -4.67
N GLY A 85 -8.01 -7.57 -5.81
CA GLY A 85 -7.63 -6.89 -7.04
C GLY A 85 -6.13 -6.66 -7.21
N LEU A 86 -5.30 -7.16 -6.28
CA LEU A 86 -3.85 -7.25 -6.50
C LEU A 86 -3.54 -8.42 -7.43
N ALA A 87 -2.70 -8.18 -8.42
CA ALA A 87 -2.22 -9.20 -9.35
C ALA A 87 -0.70 -9.14 -9.47
N LEU A 88 -0.07 -10.32 -9.60
CA LEU A 88 1.37 -10.48 -9.79
C LEU A 88 1.67 -10.97 -11.21
N ASP A 89 2.66 -10.37 -11.85
CA ASP A 89 3.14 -10.81 -13.16
C ASP A 89 3.94 -12.11 -13.03
N ILE A 90 3.48 -13.20 -13.67
CA ILE A 90 4.15 -14.51 -13.59
C ILE A 90 4.81 -14.94 -14.90
N ALA A 91 4.41 -14.35 -16.04
CA ALA A 91 5.09 -14.55 -17.32
C ALA A 91 4.76 -13.44 -18.32
N SER A 92 5.72 -13.10 -19.18
CA SER A 92 5.51 -12.19 -20.32
C SER A 92 6.41 -12.61 -21.47
N LEU A 93 5.84 -12.89 -22.64
CA LEU A 93 6.62 -13.29 -23.81
C LEU A 93 5.95 -12.84 -25.11
N THR A 94 6.78 -12.49 -26.11
CA THR A 94 6.32 -12.34 -27.49
C THR A 94 6.04 -13.70 -28.12
N VAL A 95 4.78 -13.95 -28.48
CA VAL A 95 4.29 -15.21 -29.05
C VAL A 95 3.67 -15.00 -30.43
N PRO A 96 3.56 -16.04 -31.27
CA PRO A 96 2.83 -15.96 -32.52
C PRO A 96 1.39 -15.47 -32.33
N THR A 97 0.87 -14.77 -33.34
CA THR A 97 -0.56 -14.42 -33.38
C THR A 97 -1.44 -15.66 -33.43
N GLY A 98 -2.60 -15.60 -32.78
CA GLY A 98 -3.58 -16.68 -32.76
C GLY A 98 -4.32 -16.86 -31.44
N ASP A 99 -5.20 -17.85 -31.40
CA ASP A 99 -6.02 -18.16 -30.22
C ASP A 99 -5.30 -19.12 -29.26
N TYR A 100 -5.16 -18.68 -28.01
CA TYR A 100 -4.64 -19.49 -26.93
C TYR A 100 -5.77 -19.94 -26.02
N ASP A 101 -5.90 -21.25 -25.81
CA ASP A 101 -7.07 -21.84 -25.13
C ASP A 101 -6.72 -22.62 -23.86
N GLN A 102 -5.45 -22.69 -23.49
CA GLN A 102 -5.01 -23.31 -22.24
C GLN A 102 -3.68 -22.74 -21.73
N VAL A 103 -3.53 -22.56 -20.42
CA VAL A 103 -2.24 -22.36 -19.74
C VAL A 103 -1.86 -23.62 -18.96
N ARG A 104 -0.57 -23.94 -18.92
CA ARG A 104 0.00 -24.99 -18.07
C ARG A 104 1.00 -24.39 -17.10
N LEU A 105 0.80 -24.65 -15.81
CA LEU A 105 1.68 -24.23 -14.72
C LEU A 105 2.42 -25.43 -14.15
N ILE A 106 3.75 -25.40 -14.11
CA ILE A 106 4.55 -26.42 -13.45
C ILE A 106 4.88 -25.97 -12.03
N VAL A 107 4.22 -26.60 -11.05
CA VAL A 107 4.38 -26.30 -9.62
C VAL A 107 5.14 -27.43 -8.96
N THR A 108 6.27 -27.11 -8.33
CA THR A 108 7.20 -28.09 -7.73
C THR A 108 7.08 -28.20 -6.22
N GLY A 109 6.44 -27.25 -5.57
CA GLY A 109 6.23 -27.25 -4.13
C GLY A 109 5.23 -26.20 -3.69
N GLY A 110 4.87 -26.26 -2.41
CA GLY A 110 4.08 -25.24 -1.74
C GLY A 110 4.01 -25.51 -0.24
N THR A 111 3.70 -24.49 0.53
CA THR A 111 3.59 -24.58 1.99
C THR A 111 2.43 -23.73 2.47
N VAL A 112 1.59 -24.30 3.35
CA VAL A 112 0.59 -23.53 4.08
C VAL A 112 1.08 -23.32 5.50
N THR A 113 1.25 -22.06 5.90
CA THR A 113 1.62 -21.68 7.26
C THR A 113 0.39 -21.17 7.99
N MET A 114 0.12 -21.71 9.17
CA MET A 114 -0.94 -21.28 10.07
C MET A 114 -0.49 -20.07 10.90
N THR A 115 -1.45 -19.29 11.39
CA THR A 115 -1.22 -18.15 12.30
C THR A 115 -0.69 -18.59 13.66
N ASP A 116 -0.88 -19.85 14.05
CA ASP A 116 -0.30 -20.44 15.26
C ASP A 116 1.14 -20.97 15.08
N GLY A 117 1.73 -20.74 13.90
CA GLY A 117 3.11 -21.11 13.56
C GLY A 117 3.29 -22.55 13.08
N ARG A 118 2.24 -23.37 13.03
CA ARG A 118 2.30 -24.68 12.35
C ARG A 118 2.41 -24.49 10.85
N PHE A 119 3.16 -25.34 10.17
CA PHE A 119 3.21 -25.35 8.71
C PHE A 119 2.98 -26.75 8.17
N TYR A 120 2.40 -26.81 6.98
CA TYR A 120 2.07 -28.05 6.28
C TYR A 120 2.65 -27.96 4.87
N ASP A 121 3.54 -28.89 4.56
CA ASP A 121 4.01 -29.07 3.20
C ASP A 121 2.87 -29.53 2.31
N LEU A 122 2.76 -28.88 1.17
CA LEU A 122 1.69 -29.11 0.24
C LEU A 122 2.02 -30.29 -0.67
N LYS A 123 1.20 -31.33 -0.59
CA LYS A 123 1.33 -32.45 -1.52
C LYS A 123 0.68 -32.07 -2.85
N VAL A 124 1.49 -31.58 -3.79
CA VAL A 124 1.07 -31.28 -5.16
C VAL A 124 0.87 -32.59 -5.93
N PRO A 125 -0.37 -32.99 -6.29
CA PRO A 125 -0.59 -34.21 -7.07
C PRO A 125 -0.19 -33.95 -8.52
N SER A 126 0.74 -34.73 -9.07
CA SER A 126 1.10 -34.75 -10.51
C SER A 126 1.59 -33.42 -11.15
N GLY A 127 1.70 -32.33 -10.39
CA GLY A 127 2.05 -30.99 -10.88
C GLY A 127 3.52 -30.83 -11.31
N SER A 128 4.43 -31.59 -10.71
CA SER A 128 5.85 -31.61 -11.09
C SER A 128 6.14 -32.42 -12.36
N GLU A 129 5.21 -33.29 -12.80
CA GLU A 129 5.41 -34.20 -13.94
C GLU A 129 4.50 -33.86 -15.15
N THR A 130 3.28 -33.37 -14.93
CA THR A 130 2.28 -33.14 -16.00
C THR A 130 1.75 -31.70 -16.10
N GLY A 131 2.01 -30.88 -15.06
CA GLY A 131 1.54 -29.49 -14.97
C GLY A 131 0.06 -29.32 -14.67
N ILE A 132 -0.29 -28.24 -13.97
CA ILE A 132 -1.67 -27.80 -13.73
C ILE A 132 -2.17 -27.14 -15.02
N LYS A 133 -3.18 -27.74 -15.65
CA LYS A 133 -3.78 -27.23 -16.89
C LYS A 133 -4.99 -26.38 -16.55
N VAL A 134 -5.00 -25.15 -17.04
CA VAL A 134 -6.09 -24.17 -16.86
C VAL A 134 -6.65 -23.82 -18.22
N ASP A 135 -7.90 -24.17 -18.47
CA ASP A 135 -8.57 -23.84 -19.74
C ASP A 135 -8.94 -22.36 -19.79
N ILE A 136 -8.76 -21.74 -20.96
CA ILE A 136 -9.08 -20.34 -21.22
C ILE A 136 -10.38 -20.31 -22.03
N THR A 137 -11.48 -19.88 -21.41
CA THR A 137 -12.80 -19.89 -22.05
C THR A 137 -13.48 -18.52 -21.91
N PRO A 138 -13.74 -17.79 -23.02
CA PRO A 138 -13.30 -18.08 -24.39
C PRO A 138 -11.77 -17.96 -24.53
N ALA A 139 -11.19 -18.57 -25.57
CA ALA A 139 -9.76 -18.47 -25.86
C ALA A 139 -9.30 -17.00 -25.97
N ILE A 140 -8.08 -16.71 -25.52
CA ILE A 140 -7.48 -15.38 -25.64
C ILE A 140 -6.81 -15.24 -27.00
N HIS A 141 -7.19 -14.24 -27.77
CA HIS A 141 -6.60 -13.96 -29.07
C HIS A 141 -5.41 -13.01 -28.92
N VAL A 142 -4.24 -13.42 -29.41
CA VAL A 142 -3.05 -12.57 -29.48
C VAL A 142 -2.96 -11.92 -30.86
N GLU A 143 -3.05 -10.59 -30.88
CA GLU A 143 -2.96 -9.76 -32.08
C GLU A 143 -1.52 -9.30 -32.36
N SER A 144 -1.21 -9.01 -33.62
CA SER A 144 0.15 -8.59 -34.00
C SER A 144 0.53 -7.27 -33.33
N SER A 145 1.68 -7.24 -32.69
CA SER A 145 2.28 -6.05 -32.05
C SER A 145 1.47 -5.44 -30.89
N LEU A 146 0.44 -6.14 -30.39
CA LEU A 146 -0.33 -5.74 -29.21
C LEU A 146 -0.03 -6.66 -28.01
N SER A 147 -0.34 -6.18 -26.81
CA SER A 147 -0.36 -7.02 -25.59
C SER A 147 -1.75 -7.60 -25.38
N SER A 148 -1.80 -8.85 -24.94
CA SER A 148 -3.01 -9.54 -24.50
C SER A 148 -2.77 -10.04 -23.09
N ASP A 149 -3.63 -9.61 -22.17
CA ASP A 149 -3.44 -9.77 -20.74
C ASP A 149 -4.37 -10.88 -20.22
N LEU A 150 -3.79 -11.94 -19.68
CA LEU A 150 -4.48 -13.09 -19.13
C LEU A 150 -4.31 -13.14 -17.61
N LEU A 151 -5.42 -13.09 -16.88
CA LEU A 151 -5.44 -13.23 -15.43
C LEU A 151 -5.75 -14.68 -15.04
N LEU A 152 -4.96 -15.26 -14.15
CA LEU A 152 -5.21 -16.53 -13.47
C LEU A 152 -5.66 -16.23 -12.04
N ASP A 153 -6.94 -16.46 -11.78
CA ASP A 153 -7.61 -16.28 -10.50
C ASP A 153 -7.63 -17.62 -9.77
N PHE A 154 -6.69 -17.81 -8.84
CA PHE A 154 -6.62 -18.96 -7.96
C PHE A 154 -7.77 -18.87 -6.98
N ASN A 155 -8.41 -19.98 -6.62
CA ASN A 155 -9.35 -19.99 -5.51
C ASN A 155 -8.74 -20.84 -4.42
N LEU A 156 -7.98 -20.21 -3.51
CA LEU A 156 -7.31 -20.96 -2.45
C LEU A 156 -8.30 -21.77 -1.60
N ALA A 157 -9.50 -21.24 -1.35
CA ALA A 157 -10.50 -21.86 -0.46
C ALA A 157 -10.94 -23.23 -0.97
N LYS A 158 -11.09 -23.35 -2.29
CA LYS A 158 -11.44 -24.60 -2.98
C LYS A 158 -10.19 -25.41 -3.35
N SER A 159 -9.03 -24.76 -3.40
CA SER A 159 -7.76 -25.40 -3.77
C SER A 159 -7.11 -26.16 -2.62
N PHE A 160 -7.30 -25.74 -1.37
CA PHE A 160 -6.73 -26.41 -0.20
C PHE A 160 -7.80 -27.16 0.59
N VAL A 161 -7.78 -28.49 0.47
CA VAL A 161 -8.67 -29.36 1.21
C VAL A 161 -7.95 -29.87 2.45
N ALA A 162 -8.36 -29.40 3.64
CA ALA A 162 -7.82 -29.87 4.91
C ALA A 162 -8.05 -31.39 5.09
N GLN A 163 -7.03 -32.09 5.60
CA GLN A 163 -7.04 -33.52 5.89
C GLN A 163 -7.01 -33.76 7.40
N GLY A 164 -7.85 -34.67 7.91
CA GLY A 164 -7.91 -35.02 9.34
C GLY A 164 -9.35 -35.11 9.88
N GLY A 165 -9.57 -35.89 10.95
CA GLY A 165 -10.90 -36.32 11.40
C GLY A 165 -11.72 -35.34 12.25
N GLY A 166 -11.36 -34.05 12.29
CA GLY A 166 -12.07 -33.05 13.08
C GLY A 166 -12.08 -31.67 12.42
N HIS A 167 -13.23 -31.00 12.43
CA HIS A 167 -13.45 -29.65 11.87
C HIS A 167 -12.84 -28.52 12.74
N THR A 168 -11.81 -28.82 13.53
CA THR A 168 -11.09 -27.86 14.38
C THR A 168 -9.63 -27.79 13.96
N ALA A 169 -8.97 -26.65 14.17
CA ALA A 169 -7.58 -26.44 13.79
C ALA A 169 -6.62 -27.50 14.37
N ASP A 170 -6.93 -28.07 15.53
CA ASP A 170 -6.14 -29.13 16.19
C ASP A 170 -6.26 -30.50 15.51
N GLY A 171 -7.30 -30.70 14.70
CA GLY A 171 -7.58 -31.96 13.97
C GLY A 171 -6.93 -32.05 12.59
N ILE A 172 -6.29 -30.97 12.11
CA ILE A 172 -5.70 -30.90 10.77
C ILE A 172 -4.34 -31.62 10.76
N SER A 173 -4.28 -32.74 10.04
CA SER A 173 -3.07 -33.52 9.81
C SER A 173 -2.32 -33.14 8.52
N GLY A 174 -2.91 -32.33 7.65
CA GLY A 174 -2.30 -31.88 6.40
C GLY A 174 -3.28 -31.17 5.47
N PHE A 175 -2.79 -30.72 4.30
CA PHE A 175 -3.61 -30.16 3.23
C PHE A 175 -3.37 -30.92 1.92
N HIS A 176 -4.46 -31.23 1.23
CA HIS A 176 -4.41 -31.68 -0.14
C HIS A 176 -4.62 -30.50 -1.08
N PHE A 177 -3.75 -30.35 -2.06
CA PHE A 177 -3.89 -29.31 -3.07
C PHE A 177 -4.59 -29.83 -4.31
N ASN A 178 -5.77 -29.31 -4.57
CA ASN A 178 -6.54 -29.57 -5.79
C ASN A 178 -6.82 -28.21 -6.46
N PRO A 179 -5.89 -27.67 -7.26
CA PRO A 179 -5.95 -26.30 -7.74
C PRO A 179 -7.25 -26.02 -8.49
N VAL A 180 -7.99 -25.03 -8.01
CA VAL A 180 -9.15 -24.44 -8.67
C VAL A 180 -8.71 -23.08 -9.16
N ILE A 181 -8.51 -22.95 -10.47
CA ILE A 181 -7.99 -21.73 -11.11
C ILE A 181 -8.93 -21.36 -12.25
N ARG A 182 -9.30 -20.09 -12.32
CA ARG A 182 -10.10 -19.50 -13.39
C ARG A 182 -9.20 -18.60 -14.24
N ALA A 183 -9.26 -18.76 -15.56
CA ALA A 183 -8.57 -17.86 -16.49
C ALA A 183 -9.53 -16.79 -17.02
N ALA A 184 -9.09 -15.53 -17.06
CA ALA A 184 -9.85 -14.40 -17.58
C ALA A 184 -9.01 -13.54 -18.53
N ASN A 185 -9.56 -13.25 -19.71
CA ASN A 185 -8.96 -12.31 -20.66
C ASN A 185 -9.32 -10.87 -20.23
N MET A 186 -8.34 -10.13 -19.73
CA MET A 186 -8.50 -8.79 -19.19
C MET A 186 -8.85 -7.74 -20.25
N THR A 187 -8.56 -8.00 -21.53
CA THR A 187 -8.99 -7.12 -22.64
C THR A 187 -10.51 -7.17 -22.87
N THR A 188 -11.17 -8.25 -22.43
CA THR A 188 -12.61 -8.45 -22.58
C THR A 188 -13.36 -8.51 -21.25
N ALA A 189 -12.64 -8.45 -20.14
CA ALA A 189 -13.17 -8.48 -18.79
C ALA A 189 -13.20 -7.08 -18.18
N GLY A 190 -14.10 -6.87 -17.23
CA GLY A 190 -14.16 -5.71 -16.35
C GLY A 190 -13.99 -6.13 -14.90
N THR A 191 -14.20 -5.15 -14.02
CA THR A 191 -14.02 -5.27 -12.59
C THR A 191 -15.31 -4.86 -11.88
N ILE A 192 -15.70 -5.57 -10.82
CA ILE A 192 -16.66 -5.07 -9.84
C ILE A 192 -15.88 -4.68 -8.59
N SER A 193 -16.09 -3.48 -8.08
CA SER A 193 -15.49 -3.02 -6.81
C SER A 193 -16.51 -2.21 -6.03
N GLY A 194 -16.37 -2.13 -4.72
CA GLY A 194 -17.27 -1.31 -3.91
C GLY A 194 -17.03 -1.49 -2.43
N ILE A 195 -17.95 -0.94 -1.63
CA ILE A 195 -17.93 -0.98 -0.17
C ILE A 195 -19.18 -1.69 0.33
N ILE A 196 -19.01 -2.68 1.19
CA ILE A 196 -20.04 -3.24 2.05
C ILE A 196 -20.02 -2.48 3.39
N SER A 197 -21.18 -2.02 3.83
CA SER A 197 -21.33 -1.32 5.11
C SER A 197 -22.55 -1.80 5.89
N ALA A 198 -22.60 -1.49 7.19
CA ALA A 198 -23.77 -1.66 8.03
C ALA A 198 -23.81 -0.52 9.07
N GLY A 199 -24.07 0.70 8.61
CA GLY A 199 -23.92 1.94 9.40
C GLY A 199 -22.47 2.47 9.43
N SER A 200 -21.49 1.57 9.33
CA SER A 200 -20.07 1.84 9.05
C SER A 200 -19.51 0.79 8.08
N ALA A 201 -18.30 1.01 7.55
CA ALA A 201 -17.54 -0.01 6.82
C ALA A 201 -17.63 -1.39 7.50
N LEU A 202 -17.96 -2.43 6.75
CA LEU A 202 -18.17 -3.77 7.28
C LEU A 202 -17.12 -4.73 6.73
N ALA A 203 -16.12 -5.03 7.56
CA ALA A 203 -15.04 -5.94 7.24
C ALA A 203 -15.43 -7.42 7.33
N GLY A 204 -14.76 -8.25 6.54
CA GLY A 204 -14.96 -9.70 6.51
C GLY A 204 -16.33 -10.17 6.02
N ALA A 205 -17.10 -9.32 5.33
CA ALA A 205 -18.27 -9.75 4.58
C ALA A 205 -17.80 -10.46 3.30
N VAL A 206 -18.37 -11.63 3.04
CA VAL A 206 -18.09 -12.44 1.87
C VAL A 206 -19.01 -11.98 0.75
N VAL A 207 -18.42 -11.49 -0.34
CA VAL A 207 -19.08 -10.98 -1.54
C VAL A 207 -18.92 -12.01 -2.65
N THR A 208 -19.97 -12.74 -2.95
CA THR A 208 -19.99 -13.77 -3.99
C THR A 208 -20.66 -13.22 -5.23
N VAL A 209 -20.01 -13.33 -6.38
CA VAL A 209 -20.56 -12.94 -7.69
C VAL A 209 -20.96 -14.19 -8.44
N SER A 210 -22.17 -14.17 -9.01
CA SER A 210 -22.74 -15.29 -9.76
C SER A 210 -23.31 -14.82 -11.10
N GLN A 211 -23.36 -15.74 -12.06
CA GLN A 211 -23.99 -15.52 -13.35
C GLN A 211 -24.87 -16.73 -13.67
N ALA A 212 -26.13 -16.50 -14.03
CA ALA A 212 -27.11 -17.55 -14.28
C ALA A 212 -27.21 -18.60 -13.15
N GLY A 213 -27.05 -18.16 -11.90
CA GLY A 213 -27.13 -19.02 -10.70
C GLY A 213 -25.86 -19.84 -10.40
N VAL A 214 -24.77 -19.63 -11.13
CA VAL A 214 -23.47 -20.27 -10.87
C VAL A 214 -22.49 -19.22 -10.32
N GLU A 215 -21.86 -19.52 -9.19
CA GLU A 215 -20.79 -18.69 -8.64
C GLU A 215 -19.61 -18.63 -9.60
N VAL A 216 -19.14 -17.43 -9.90
CA VAL A 216 -18.03 -17.18 -10.82
C VAL A 216 -16.78 -16.65 -10.11
N ALA A 217 -16.96 -15.89 -9.02
CA ALA A 217 -15.88 -15.27 -8.26
C ALA A 217 -16.37 -14.86 -6.87
N GLU A 218 -15.42 -14.62 -5.96
CA GLU A 218 -15.68 -14.19 -4.59
C GLU A 218 -14.65 -13.13 -4.19
N ALA A 219 -15.05 -12.21 -3.31
CA ALA A 219 -14.18 -11.29 -2.59
C ALA A 219 -14.57 -11.26 -1.11
N VAL A 220 -13.64 -10.89 -0.23
CA VAL A 220 -13.92 -10.65 1.18
C VAL A 220 -13.54 -9.23 1.46
N THR A 221 -14.48 -8.49 2.04
CA THR A 221 -14.30 -7.07 2.29
C THR A 221 -13.18 -6.83 3.29
N ASP A 222 -12.31 -5.86 3.01
CA ASP A 222 -11.23 -5.45 3.89
C ASP A 222 -11.75 -4.73 5.16
N ALA A 223 -10.83 -4.25 6.01
CA ALA A 223 -11.16 -3.50 7.23
C ALA A 223 -12.07 -2.28 7.01
N TYR A 224 -12.10 -1.73 5.78
CA TYR A 224 -12.88 -0.58 5.34
C TYR A 224 -14.13 -0.97 4.56
N GLY A 225 -14.49 -2.26 4.57
CA GLY A 225 -15.64 -2.78 3.85
C GLY A 225 -15.41 -2.88 2.34
N ARG A 226 -14.22 -2.58 1.83
CA ARG A 226 -13.95 -2.57 0.39
C ARG A 226 -13.75 -3.98 -0.14
N TYR A 227 -14.32 -4.27 -1.30
CA TYR A 227 -14.10 -5.51 -2.03
C TYR A 227 -13.81 -5.19 -3.50
N THR A 228 -13.00 -6.02 -4.15
CA THR A 228 -12.71 -5.90 -5.58
C THR A 228 -12.62 -7.29 -6.20
N ILE A 229 -13.34 -7.49 -7.30
CA ILE A 229 -13.39 -8.72 -8.08
C ILE A 229 -13.02 -8.37 -9.52
N ILE A 230 -11.86 -8.86 -9.96
CA ILE A 230 -11.30 -8.60 -11.29
C ILE A 230 -11.53 -9.77 -12.25
N GLY A 231 -11.46 -9.49 -13.55
CA GLY A 231 -11.54 -10.53 -14.58
C GLY A 231 -12.94 -11.07 -14.85
N LEU A 232 -14.00 -10.30 -14.58
CA LEU A 232 -15.37 -10.68 -14.93
C LEU A 232 -15.66 -10.33 -16.39
N LEU A 233 -16.05 -11.29 -17.23
CA LEU A 233 -16.41 -11.00 -18.62
C LEU A 233 -17.54 -9.97 -18.71
N ALA A 234 -17.60 -9.18 -19.78
CA ALA A 234 -18.70 -8.23 -19.95
C ALA A 234 -20.06 -8.94 -19.95
N GLY A 235 -21.00 -8.48 -19.12
CA GLY A 235 -22.29 -9.15 -18.91
C GLY A 235 -23.00 -8.69 -17.63
N GLY A 236 -24.17 -9.28 -17.38
CA GLY A 236 -24.92 -9.06 -16.13
C GLY A 236 -24.57 -10.13 -15.08
N TYR A 237 -24.41 -9.69 -13.84
CA TYR A 237 -24.07 -10.54 -12.69
C TYR A 237 -24.99 -10.27 -11.49
N ASP A 238 -25.17 -11.28 -10.66
CA ASP A 238 -25.84 -11.17 -9.37
C ASP A 238 -24.79 -11.27 -8.26
N ILE A 239 -24.83 -10.34 -7.31
CA ILE A 239 -23.95 -10.27 -6.15
C ILE A 239 -24.74 -10.71 -4.92
N SER A 240 -24.20 -11.63 -4.13
CA SER A 240 -24.69 -11.95 -2.79
C SER A 240 -23.62 -11.64 -1.75
N VAL A 241 -24.02 -11.04 -0.63
CA VAL A 241 -23.14 -10.66 0.46
C VAL A 241 -23.59 -11.34 1.74
N SER A 242 -22.69 -12.05 2.41
CA SER A 242 -22.96 -12.72 3.67
C SER A 242 -21.96 -12.32 4.75
N ARG A 243 -22.45 -12.20 5.99
CA ARG A 243 -21.63 -11.91 7.17
C ARG A 243 -22.35 -12.42 8.41
N THR A 244 -21.66 -13.21 9.23
CA THR A 244 -22.19 -13.68 10.52
C THR A 244 -22.71 -12.51 11.36
N GLY A 245 -23.97 -12.59 11.78
CA GLY A 245 -24.63 -11.54 12.56
C GLY A 245 -25.41 -10.51 11.73
N PHE A 246 -25.43 -10.63 10.40
CA PHE A 246 -26.20 -9.79 9.49
C PHE A 246 -27.14 -10.65 8.63
N ASN A 247 -28.21 -10.04 8.12
CA ASN A 247 -29.03 -10.70 7.11
C ASN A 247 -28.29 -10.70 5.77
N ASP A 248 -28.35 -11.81 5.04
CA ASP A 248 -27.79 -11.90 3.69
C ASP A 248 -28.39 -10.81 2.78
N LEU A 249 -27.55 -10.24 1.94
CA LEU A 249 -27.89 -9.15 1.03
C LEU A 249 -27.65 -9.61 -0.41
N ALA A 250 -28.49 -9.16 -1.35
CA ALA A 250 -28.30 -9.45 -2.77
C ALA A 250 -28.53 -8.21 -3.64
N ALA A 251 -27.75 -8.09 -4.71
CA ALA A 251 -27.93 -7.10 -5.77
C ALA A 251 -27.92 -7.84 -7.11
N ASN A 252 -28.98 -7.70 -7.90
CA ASN A 252 -29.16 -8.47 -9.14
C ASN A 252 -28.92 -7.60 -10.37
N GLY A 253 -28.37 -8.20 -11.43
CA GLY A 253 -28.19 -7.53 -12.72
C GLY A 253 -27.13 -6.43 -12.75
N VAL A 254 -26.09 -6.52 -11.91
CA VAL A 254 -24.93 -5.62 -11.93
C VAL A 254 -24.20 -5.79 -13.27
N ALA A 255 -24.12 -4.70 -14.03
CA ALA A 255 -23.57 -4.74 -15.39
C ALA A 255 -22.05 -4.54 -15.38
N VAL A 256 -21.31 -5.54 -15.86
CA VAL A 256 -19.87 -5.45 -16.09
C VAL A 256 -19.61 -5.05 -17.54
N VAL A 257 -18.78 -4.03 -17.72
CA VAL A 257 -18.31 -3.55 -19.02
C VAL A 257 -16.81 -3.85 -19.13
N ALA A 258 -16.39 -4.41 -20.26
CA ALA A 258 -14.99 -4.72 -20.53
C ALA A 258 -14.09 -3.48 -20.37
N GLY A 259 -12.96 -3.65 -19.70
CA GLY A 259 -11.99 -2.58 -19.42
C GLY A 259 -12.40 -1.56 -18.37
N ASN A 260 -13.63 -1.64 -17.84
CA ASN A 260 -14.15 -0.68 -16.86
C ASN A 260 -14.28 -1.28 -15.46
N VAL A 261 -14.19 -0.40 -14.47
CA VAL A 261 -14.58 -0.70 -13.08
C VAL A 261 -16.04 -0.31 -12.88
N THR A 262 -16.84 -1.27 -12.44
CA THR A 262 -18.23 -1.09 -12.02
C THR A 262 -18.25 -0.94 -10.51
N THR A 263 -18.67 0.22 -10.01
CA THR A 263 -18.74 0.48 -8.57
C THR A 263 -20.10 0.08 -8.01
N GLU A 264 -20.13 -0.90 -7.10
CA GLU A 264 -21.37 -1.39 -6.47
C GLU A 264 -21.23 -1.38 -4.94
N ASN A 265 -21.76 -0.33 -4.29
CA ASN A 265 -21.74 -0.18 -2.84
C ASN A 265 -23.03 -0.73 -2.24
N LEU A 266 -22.92 -1.58 -1.21
CA LEU A 266 -24.04 -2.30 -0.64
C LEU A 266 -24.10 -2.13 0.89
N VAL A 267 -25.31 -2.10 1.45
CA VAL A 267 -25.52 -1.88 2.89
C VAL A 267 -26.27 -3.06 3.50
N MET A 268 -25.59 -3.83 4.37
CA MET A 268 -26.19 -4.93 5.12
C MET A 268 -27.01 -4.41 6.30
N SER A 269 -28.13 -5.08 6.58
CA SER A 269 -28.98 -4.77 7.73
C SER A 269 -28.84 -5.86 8.80
N GLY A 270 -28.68 -5.45 10.07
CA GLY A 270 -28.59 -6.38 11.19
C GLY A 270 -29.93 -7.05 11.52
N THR A 271 -29.88 -8.21 12.19
CA THR A 271 -31.05 -8.90 12.74
C THR A 271 -31.30 -8.40 14.17
N VAL A 272 -32.37 -7.62 14.40
CA VAL A 272 -32.53 -6.78 15.61
C VAL A 272 -32.88 -7.57 16.89
N ASN A 273 -32.06 -7.42 17.96
CA ASN A 273 -32.41 -7.12 19.38
C ASN A 273 -31.32 -7.61 20.35
N ALA A 274 -30.26 -6.81 20.51
CA ALA A 274 -29.49 -6.76 21.75
C ALA A 274 -29.00 -5.33 21.92
N THR A 275 -29.33 -4.71 23.06
CA THR A 275 -28.73 -3.45 23.51
C THR A 275 -27.20 -3.60 23.52
N VAL A 276 -26.51 -3.01 22.56
CA VAL A 276 -25.05 -2.99 22.52
C VAL A 276 -24.58 -1.85 23.44
N THR A 277 -24.26 -2.19 24.68
CA THR A 277 -23.17 -1.52 25.39
C THR A 277 -21.90 -1.79 24.60
N ALA A 278 -21.28 -0.74 24.07
CA ALA A 278 -19.98 -0.81 23.41
C ALA A 278 -18.96 -1.45 24.38
N ALA A 279 -18.54 -2.68 24.09
CA ALA A 279 -17.38 -3.29 24.72
C ALA A 279 -16.16 -2.92 23.88
N ALA A 280 -15.31 -2.07 24.46
CA ALA A 280 -13.96 -1.81 23.96
C ALA A 280 -13.18 -3.13 23.86
N SER A 281 -12.56 -3.39 22.71
CA SER A 281 -11.51 -4.40 22.62
C SER A 281 -10.18 -3.72 22.90
N ALA A 282 -9.71 -3.84 24.13
CA ALA A 282 -8.38 -3.45 24.55
C ALA A 282 -7.39 -4.62 24.39
N ASN A 283 -6.16 -4.24 24.02
CA ASN A 283 -4.88 -4.93 24.14
C ASN A 283 -4.46 -5.97 23.09
N ALA A 284 -3.51 -5.52 22.25
CA ALA A 284 -2.23 -6.19 22.11
C ALA A 284 -1.09 -5.17 22.37
N GLY A 285 -0.32 -5.38 23.43
CA GLY A 285 1.04 -4.83 23.64
C GLY A 285 1.22 -3.32 23.82
N LEU A 286 0.98 -2.80 25.03
CA LEU A 286 1.54 -1.51 25.47
C LEU A 286 2.58 -1.77 26.58
N ASP A 287 3.85 -1.63 26.25
CA ASP A 287 4.88 -1.29 27.23
C ASP A 287 5.89 -0.32 26.59
N GLY A 288 6.06 0.85 27.23
CA GLY A 288 6.93 1.92 26.76
C GLY A 288 6.35 3.31 26.99
N LEU A 289 6.20 3.75 28.24
CA LEU A 289 5.92 5.17 28.55
C LEU A 289 7.18 5.87 29.09
N GLN A 290 7.52 6.99 28.41
CA GLN A 290 8.08 8.28 28.87
C GLN A 290 9.57 8.63 28.68
N GLY A 291 9.80 9.79 28.02
CA GLY A 291 10.72 10.82 28.52
C GLY A 291 11.19 11.90 27.54
N ALA A 292 11.32 11.58 26.25
CA ALA A 292 11.86 12.47 25.22
C ALA A 292 10.94 12.45 23.98
N PRO A 293 10.93 13.51 23.14
CA PRO A 293 10.36 13.39 21.80
C PRO A 293 11.01 12.20 21.10
N GLU A 294 10.19 11.37 20.46
CA GLU A 294 10.70 10.17 19.80
C GLU A 294 11.55 10.56 18.59
N HIS A 295 11.07 11.57 17.87
CA HIS A 295 11.61 12.03 16.60
C HIS A 295 11.68 13.56 16.60
N ILE A 296 12.73 14.13 16.02
CA ILE A 296 13.01 15.57 16.08
C ILE A 296 13.53 16.04 14.73
N GLN A 297 12.98 17.13 14.21
CA GLN A 297 13.61 17.84 13.11
C GLN A 297 14.77 18.69 13.59
N LEU A 298 16.00 18.26 13.32
CA LEU A 298 17.20 19.01 13.67
C LEU A 298 17.36 20.29 12.83
N GLN A 299 17.93 21.32 13.45
CA GLN A 299 18.39 22.52 12.74
C GLN A 299 19.38 22.16 11.63
N LYS A 300 19.35 22.89 10.50
CA LYS A 300 20.35 22.75 9.44
C LYS A 300 21.77 22.89 9.99
N GLY A 301 22.61 21.89 9.73
CA GLY A 301 23.99 21.81 10.22
C GLY A 301 24.19 20.90 11.44
N TYR A 302 23.10 20.47 12.09
CA TYR A 302 23.12 19.42 13.10
C TYR A 302 22.75 18.07 12.48
N SER A 303 23.33 17.00 12.99
CA SER A 303 23.11 15.62 12.52
C SER A 303 23.16 14.65 13.69
N ARG A 304 22.37 13.58 13.63
CA ARG A 304 22.50 12.43 14.55
C ARG A 304 23.86 11.73 14.32
N PRO A 305 24.51 11.15 15.36
CA PRO A 305 25.75 10.39 15.18
C PRO A 305 25.52 9.18 14.26
N GLY A 306 26.26 9.08 13.16
CA GLY A 306 26.06 8.03 12.15
C GLY A 306 26.54 6.64 12.60
N GLY A 307 25.66 5.64 12.52
CA GLY A 307 25.99 4.21 12.54
C GLY A 307 26.41 3.74 11.14
N GLY A 308 27.41 2.85 11.06
CA GLY A 308 28.09 2.49 9.81
C GLY A 308 27.23 1.80 8.73
N THR A 309 27.75 1.91 7.50
CA THR A 309 27.49 1.18 6.23
C THR A 309 26.41 0.09 6.26
N SER A 310 25.14 0.49 6.36
CA SER A 310 23.98 -0.36 6.13
C SER A 310 23.09 0.26 5.07
N SER A 311 22.15 -0.52 4.53
CA SER A 311 21.21 -0.04 3.50
C SER A 311 20.53 1.25 3.94
N PRO A 312 20.44 2.29 3.09
CA PRO A 312 19.74 3.52 3.43
C PRO A 312 18.22 3.37 3.35
N LEU A 313 17.68 2.21 3.01
CA LEU A 313 16.24 2.00 2.95
C LEU A 313 15.61 2.10 4.35
N LEU A 314 14.42 2.71 4.44
CA LEU A 314 13.57 2.60 5.61
C LEU A 314 13.08 1.16 5.74
N VAL A 315 12.99 0.67 6.98
CA VAL A 315 12.58 -0.68 7.31
C VAL A 315 11.40 -0.61 8.26
N TYR A 316 10.31 -1.28 7.90
CA TYR A 316 9.15 -1.45 8.75
C TYR A 316 9.50 -2.17 10.06
N LYS A 317 9.13 -1.58 11.20
CA LYS A 317 9.40 -2.11 12.55
C LYS A 317 8.16 -2.69 13.23
N ASN A 318 7.12 -3.01 12.45
CA ASN A 318 5.90 -3.68 12.91
C ASN A 318 4.97 -2.83 13.80
N GLY A 319 5.13 -1.50 13.77
CA GLY A 319 4.25 -0.52 14.39
C GLY A 319 3.20 0.03 13.42
N THR A 320 2.32 0.89 13.93
CA THR A 320 1.20 1.44 13.14
C THR A 320 1.65 2.55 12.20
N VAL A 321 0.87 2.84 11.16
CA VAL A 321 0.96 4.08 10.35
C VAL A 321 -0.37 4.84 10.36
N LEU A 322 -0.43 6.05 9.79
CA LEU A 322 -1.68 6.80 9.61
C LEU A 322 -2.17 6.73 8.15
N HIS A 323 -3.09 5.80 7.86
CA HIS A 323 -3.57 5.54 6.48
C HIS A 323 -4.46 6.62 5.87
N ALA A 324 -5.26 7.28 6.71
CA ALA A 324 -6.15 8.38 6.33
C ALA A 324 -6.03 9.45 7.41
N GLN A 325 -5.52 10.61 7.01
CA GLN A 325 -4.82 11.49 7.94
C GLN A 325 -5.75 12.63 8.32
N LYS A 326 -6.33 12.59 9.51
CA LYS A 326 -7.01 13.77 10.04
C LYS A 326 -5.97 14.69 10.65
N THR A 327 -6.06 15.98 10.39
CA THR A 327 -5.17 16.97 10.99
C THR A 327 -5.98 18.03 11.72
N MET A 328 -5.52 18.42 12.89
CA MET A 328 -6.13 19.50 13.67
C MET A 328 -5.03 20.40 14.21
N ALA A 329 -5.14 21.70 13.95
CA ALA A 329 -4.20 22.68 14.47
C ALA A 329 -4.66 23.24 15.82
N ILE A 330 -3.71 23.44 16.72
CA ILE A 330 -3.89 24.03 18.04
C ILE A 330 -2.90 25.18 18.16
N PHE A 331 -3.38 26.42 18.05
CA PHE A 331 -2.57 27.60 18.28
C PHE A 331 -2.62 27.97 19.77
N TRP A 332 -1.53 27.75 20.48
CA TRP A 332 -1.44 27.98 21.93
C TRP A 332 -0.64 29.23 22.25
N GLY A 333 -1.27 30.20 22.90
CA GLY A 333 -0.67 31.47 23.29
C GLY A 333 -1.66 32.63 23.28
N THR A 334 -1.49 33.54 24.24
CA THR A 334 -2.30 34.76 24.37
C THR A 334 -2.28 35.65 23.11
N GLU A 335 -1.18 35.60 22.36
CA GLU A 335 -0.94 36.40 21.17
C GLU A 335 -1.85 35.99 20.01
N TRP A 336 -2.22 34.70 19.92
CA TRP A 336 -3.00 34.17 18.79
C TRP A 336 -4.42 34.73 18.71
N ALA A 337 -5.01 35.13 19.84
CA ALA A 337 -6.35 35.70 19.89
C ALA A 337 -6.51 36.98 19.04
N THR A 338 -5.42 37.71 18.85
CA THR A 338 -5.39 38.99 18.12
C THR A 338 -4.37 38.97 16.98
N TYR A 339 -3.87 37.78 16.63
CA TYR A 339 -2.83 37.63 15.63
C TYR A 339 -3.38 37.98 14.25
N ALA A 340 -2.78 38.99 13.62
CA ALA A 340 -3.17 39.49 12.31
C ALA A 340 -2.14 39.15 11.21
N GLY A 341 -1.19 38.24 11.49
CA GLY A 341 -0.22 37.77 10.51
C GLY A 341 -0.76 36.60 9.68
N ASP A 342 0.11 36.00 8.87
CA ASP A 342 -0.25 34.99 7.87
C ASP A 342 -0.24 33.54 8.38
N LYS A 343 0.30 33.28 9.58
CA LYS A 343 0.50 31.91 10.09
C LYS A 343 -0.77 31.07 10.20
N ILE A 344 -1.84 31.55 10.85
CA ILE A 344 -3.06 30.74 11.04
C ILE A 344 -3.71 30.42 9.69
N THR A 345 -3.98 31.44 8.88
CA THR A 345 -4.58 31.28 7.55
C THR A 345 -3.69 30.50 6.58
N GLY A 346 -2.37 30.65 6.72
CA GLY A 346 -1.38 29.93 5.93
C GLY A 346 -1.38 28.43 6.26
N ILE A 347 -1.38 28.07 7.54
CA ILE A 347 -1.47 26.66 7.97
C ILE A 347 -2.83 26.05 7.60
N ASP A 348 -3.93 26.80 7.69
CA ASP A 348 -5.23 26.35 7.19
C ASP A 348 -5.18 26.06 5.68
N THR A 349 -4.54 26.94 4.91
CA THR A 349 -4.35 26.78 3.46
C THR A 349 -3.44 25.60 3.16
N PHE A 350 -2.35 25.42 3.92
CA PHE A 350 -1.43 24.30 3.78
C PHE A 350 -2.16 22.96 3.95
N PHE A 351 -2.84 22.74 5.07
CA PHE A 351 -3.51 21.46 5.33
C PHE A 351 -4.72 21.20 4.46
N SER A 352 -5.46 22.25 4.06
CA SER A 352 -6.55 22.08 3.08
C SER A 352 -6.08 21.62 1.69
N GLY A 353 -4.79 21.78 1.37
CA GLY A 353 -4.18 21.32 0.12
C GLY A 353 -3.38 20.04 0.25
N MET A 354 -3.11 19.55 1.46
CA MET A 354 -2.22 18.41 1.68
C MET A 354 -2.80 17.11 1.14
N GLY A 355 -4.11 16.89 1.38
CA GLY A 355 -4.83 15.72 0.88
C GLY A 355 -4.83 15.65 -0.64
N GLY A 356 -4.42 14.51 -1.21
CA GLY A 356 -4.37 14.28 -2.65
C GLY A 356 -3.30 15.06 -3.42
N SER A 357 -2.34 15.68 -2.73
CA SER A 357 -1.20 16.33 -3.36
C SER A 357 -0.07 15.35 -3.65
N GLU A 358 0.80 15.67 -4.62
CA GLU A 358 2.04 14.89 -4.87
C GLU A 358 2.85 14.74 -3.57
N TYR A 359 2.95 15.83 -2.80
CA TYR A 359 3.63 15.84 -1.51
C TYR A 359 3.04 14.86 -0.49
N GLY A 360 1.71 14.82 -0.37
CA GLY A 360 1.03 13.85 0.49
C GLY A 360 1.24 12.41 0.02
N SER A 361 1.40 12.18 -1.29
CA SER A 361 1.62 10.86 -1.90
C SER A 361 3.03 10.30 -1.67
N THR A 362 3.96 11.09 -1.14
CA THR A 362 5.27 10.58 -0.72
C THR A 362 5.19 9.52 0.39
N GLY A 363 4.03 9.44 1.08
CA GLY A 363 3.74 8.41 2.07
C GLY A 363 3.23 7.08 1.49
N ASP A 364 2.76 7.05 0.24
CA ASP A 364 1.91 5.97 -0.31
C ASP A 364 2.60 4.60 -0.41
N GLU A 365 3.94 4.55 -0.35
CA GLU A 365 4.68 3.29 -0.37
C GLU A 365 4.81 2.63 1.02
N TYR A 366 4.58 3.39 2.08
CA TYR A 366 4.75 2.93 3.45
C TYR A 366 3.45 2.35 3.98
N PHE A 367 3.56 1.34 4.83
CA PHE A 367 2.41 0.55 5.29
C PHE A 367 2.56 0.12 6.75
N ASP A 368 1.46 -0.22 7.41
CA ASP A 368 1.52 -1.11 8.57
C ASP A 368 0.85 -2.44 8.25
N THR A 369 0.85 -3.34 9.23
CA THR A 369 0.25 -4.65 9.11
C THR A 369 -1.00 -4.69 9.98
N ILE A 370 -2.17 -4.43 9.38
CA ILE A 370 -3.45 -4.58 10.05
C ILE A 370 -3.95 -6.01 9.80
N ASN A 371 -4.09 -6.79 10.88
CA ASN A 371 -4.56 -8.17 10.82
C ASN A 371 -3.75 -9.08 9.86
N GLY A 372 -2.43 -8.87 9.76
CA GLY A 372 -1.55 -9.66 8.90
C GLY A 372 -1.46 -9.17 7.44
N VAL A 373 -2.13 -8.07 7.09
CA VAL A 373 -2.11 -7.48 5.73
C VAL A 373 -1.39 -6.14 5.74
N SER A 374 -0.42 -5.99 4.84
CA SER A 374 0.20 -4.69 4.57
C SER A 374 -0.84 -3.71 4.03
N THR A 375 -1.22 -2.73 4.84
CA THR A 375 -2.15 -1.67 4.47
C THR A 375 -1.34 -0.43 4.19
N VAL A 376 -1.34 0.07 2.96
CA VAL A 376 -0.55 1.27 2.62
C VAL A 376 -1.20 2.54 3.14
N ILE A 377 -0.39 3.57 3.32
CA ILE A 377 -0.86 4.95 3.48
C ILE A 377 -1.52 5.40 2.17
N THR A 378 -2.48 6.31 2.29
CA THR A 378 -3.02 7.05 1.15
C THR A 378 -2.73 8.53 1.36
N SER A 379 -2.60 9.29 0.28
CA SER A 379 -2.47 10.74 0.34
C SER A 379 -3.76 11.46 0.77
N ASP A 380 -4.84 10.74 1.06
CA ASP A 380 -6.07 11.32 1.58
C ASP A 380 -5.85 11.88 2.99
N SER A 381 -5.97 13.20 3.10
CA SER A 381 -5.92 13.94 4.36
C SER A 381 -7.15 14.83 4.51
N THR A 382 -7.74 14.83 5.71
CA THR A 382 -8.87 15.68 6.08
C THR A 382 -8.45 16.68 7.15
N TYR A 383 -8.36 17.95 6.80
CA TYR A 383 -8.13 19.02 7.76
C TYR A 383 -9.41 19.35 8.54
N GLN A 384 -9.37 19.20 9.86
CA GLN A 384 -10.50 19.46 10.76
C GLN A 384 -10.60 20.94 11.18
N GLY A 385 -9.67 21.78 10.73
CA GLY A 385 -9.57 23.17 11.12
C GLY A 385 -8.62 23.39 12.30
N HIS A 386 -8.61 24.62 12.79
CA HIS A 386 -7.80 25.02 13.94
C HIS A 386 -8.66 25.37 15.16
N THR A 387 -8.01 25.27 16.32
CA THR A 387 -8.48 25.82 17.58
C THR A 387 -7.44 26.77 18.16
N ILE A 388 -7.87 27.73 18.97
CA ILE A 388 -6.97 28.68 19.62
C ILE A 388 -7.12 28.52 21.13
N ASP A 389 -6.03 28.13 21.80
CA ASP A 389 -5.91 28.28 23.25
C ASP A 389 -5.25 29.62 23.57
N VAL A 390 -6.05 30.53 24.11
CA VAL A 390 -5.63 31.88 24.49
C VAL A 390 -4.93 31.95 25.85
N THR A 391 -4.68 30.82 26.52
CA THR A 391 -3.83 30.80 27.72
C THR A 391 -2.37 31.05 27.37
N ALA A 392 -1.57 31.43 28.37
CA ALA A 392 -0.15 31.70 28.18
C ALA A 392 0.58 30.43 27.74
N ALA A 393 1.27 30.48 26.60
CA ALA A 393 2.08 29.38 26.11
C ALA A 393 3.34 29.20 26.98
N PRO A 394 3.88 27.96 27.10
CA PRO A 394 5.10 27.72 27.83
C PRO A 394 6.30 28.46 27.23
N THR A 395 7.14 29.07 28.08
CA THR A 395 8.32 29.84 27.64
C THR A 395 9.54 28.98 27.31
N LYS A 396 9.42 27.67 27.45
CA LYS A 396 10.44 26.67 27.13
C LYS A 396 9.83 25.63 26.20
N ALA A 397 10.69 24.88 25.52
CA ALA A 397 10.35 23.65 24.83
C ALA A 397 9.35 22.79 25.62
N LEU A 398 8.29 22.34 24.93
CA LEU A 398 7.36 21.37 25.50
C LEU A 398 8.08 20.04 25.74
N THR A 399 7.65 19.34 26.78
CA THR A 399 7.84 17.88 26.89
C THR A 399 6.71 17.16 26.16
N THR A 400 6.93 15.90 25.75
CA THR A 400 5.87 15.03 25.22
C THR A 400 4.61 15.06 26.08
N SER A 401 4.77 14.91 27.41
CA SER A 401 3.65 14.91 28.35
C SER A 401 2.86 16.22 28.37
N SER A 402 3.52 17.38 28.21
CA SER A 402 2.84 18.68 28.16
C SER A 402 2.11 18.91 26.85
N ALA A 403 2.67 18.44 25.72
CA ALA A 403 2.00 18.51 24.42
C ALA A 403 0.77 17.59 24.37
N VAL A 404 0.90 16.36 24.85
CA VAL A 404 -0.23 15.41 24.98
C VAL A 404 -1.31 15.99 25.88
N ALA A 405 -0.95 16.54 27.04
CA ALA A 405 -1.92 17.17 27.95
C ALA A 405 -2.67 18.33 27.29
N GLU A 406 -1.97 19.15 26.50
CA GLU A 406 -2.58 20.24 25.75
C GLU A 406 -3.56 19.73 24.70
N ALA A 407 -3.14 18.81 23.83
CA ALA A 407 -4.01 18.25 22.81
C ALA A 407 -5.24 17.56 23.42
N CYS A 408 -5.06 16.75 24.48
CA CYS A 408 -6.16 16.12 25.20
C CYS A 408 -7.14 17.14 25.79
N LYS A 409 -6.65 18.27 26.32
CA LYS A 409 -7.51 19.35 26.83
C LYS A 409 -8.38 19.92 25.71
N MET A 410 -7.79 20.20 24.55
CA MET A 410 -8.49 20.84 23.42
C MET A 410 -9.59 19.95 22.81
N VAL A 411 -9.46 18.63 22.89
CA VAL A 411 -10.46 17.67 22.41
C VAL A 411 -11.42 17.18 23.49
N GLY A 412 -11.47 17.83 24.65
CA GLY A 412 -12.33 17.38 25.76
C GLY A 412 -12.00 15.96 26.24
N ASN A 413 -10.74 15.57 26.12
CA ASN A 413 -10.20 14.26 26.49
C ASN A 413 -10.82 13.10 25.67
N ALA A 414 -11.33 13.37 24.46
CA ALA A 414 -11.84 12.38 23.52
C ALA A 414 -11.17 12.51 22.14
N PRO A 415 -9.87 12.16 22.02
CA PRO A 415 -9.15 12.27 20.76
C PRO A 415 -9.62 11.26 19.71
N ASP A 416 -9.44 11.60 18.45
CA ASP A 416 -9.54 10.70 17.31
C ASP A 416 -8.18 10.02 17.10
N ALA A 417 -8.14 8.69 17.18
CA ALA A 417 -6.89 7.92 17.07
C ALA A 417 -6.25 7.95 15.67
N SER A 418 -6.99 8.43 14.67
CA SER A 418 -6.52 8.66 13.30
C SER A 418 -6.10 10.12 13.03
N ALA A 419 -6.16 10.99 14.04
CA ALA A 419 -5.81 12.40 13.91
C ALA A 419 -4.43 12.72 14.46
N LEU A 420 -3.70 13.56 13.73
CA LEU A 420 -2.52 14.26 14.22
C LEU A 420 -2.92 15.63 14.77
N TYR A 421 -2.53 15.89 16.01
CA TYR A 421 -2.75 17.15 16.71
C TYR A 421 -1.50 18.03 16.66
N LEU A 422 -1.57 19.10 15.87
CA LEU A 422 -0.45 19.99 15.59
C LEU A 422 -0.48 21.21 16.51
N ILE A 423 0.51 21.34 17.38
CA ILE A 423 0.56 22.37 18.43
C ILE A 423 1.55 23.45 18.02
N TYR A 424 1.04 24.66 17.84
CA TYR A 424 1.79 25.86 17.45
C TYR A 424 1.85 26.83 18.63
N THR A 425 3.01 26.96 19.29
CA THR A 425 3.15 27.92 20.40
C THR A 425 3.53 29.31 19.92
N SER A 426 2.98 30.35 20.54
CA SER A 426 3.38 31.75 20.27
C SER A 426 4.80 32.06 20.76
N THR A 427 5.28 31.28 21.74
CA THR A 427 6.62 31.30 22.32
C THR A 427 7.55 30.32 21.63
N GLY A 428 8.85 30.62 21.63
CA GLY A 428 9.90 29.74 21.11
C GLY A 428 10.31 28.66 22.12
N ALA A 429 11.04 27.64 21.65
CA ALA A 429 11.51 26.52 22.47
C ALA A 429 12.73 26.84 23.38
N GLY A 430 13.28 28.05 23.31
CA GLY A 430 14.53 28.43 23.97
C GLY A 430 15.77 27.97 23.19
N HIS A 431 16.90 27.75 23.88
CA HIS A 431 18.14 27.27 23.26
C HIS A 431 18.09 25.74 23.02
N VAL A 432 17.41 25.35 21.95
CA VAL A 432 17.36 23.96 21.46
C VAL A 432 17.98 23.87 20.06
N ASN A 433 18.44 22.68 19.66
CA ASN A 433 19.07 22.43 18.35
C ASN A 433 18.10 21.76 17.35
N TYR A 434 16.80 21.85 17.60
CA TYR A 434 15.73 21.33 16.73
C TYR A 434 14.76 22.46 16.36
N CYS A 435 13.93 22.21 15.35
CA CYS A 435 12.93 23.15 14.85
C CYS A 435 11.49 22.72 15.15
N ALA A 436 11.24 21.41 15.17
CA ALA A 436 9.99 20.80 15.59
C ALA A 436 10.26 19.38 16.10
N TRP A 437 9.22 18.72 16.59
CA TRP A 437 9.22 17.28 16.88
C TRP A 437 7.81 16.72 16.90
N HIS A 438 7.67 15.42 16.69
CA HIS A 438 6.43 14.68 16.94
C HIS A 438 6.62 13.57 17.98
N SER A 439 5.50 13.14 18.57
CA SER A 439 5.44 12.11 19.60
C SER A 439 4.00 11.63 19.80
N TRP A 440 3.78 10.76 20.77
CA TRP A 440 2.46 10.26 21.12
C TRP A 440 2.31 10.09 22.64
N GLY A 441 1.09 9.78 23.06
CA GLY A 441 0.80 9.40 24.44
C GLY A 441 -0.64 8.96 24.61
N THR A 442 -1.17 9.18 25.80
CA THR A 442 -2.51 8.76 26.16
C THR A 442 -3.22 9.87 26.93
N CYS A 443 -4.47 10.14 26.57
CA CYS A 443 -5.35 11.01 27.34
C CYS A 443 -5.78 10.34 28.65
N SER A 444 -6.35 11.11 29.57
CA SER A 444 -6.70 10.60 30.92
C SER A 444 -7.77 9.50 30.92
N ASN A 445 -8.52 9.34 29.82
CA ASN A 445 -9.48 8.26 29.61
C ASN A 445 -8.85 6.99 28.99
N GLY A 446 -7.54 6.96 28.77
CA GLY A 446 -6.87 5.82 28.13
C GLY A 446 -6.85 5.86 26.60
N ALA A 447 -7.45 6.88 25.96
CA ALA A 447 -7.43 6.99 24.50
C ALA A 447 -6.04 7.40 23.99
N PRO A 448 -5.49 6.72 22.96
CA PRO A 448 -4.21 7.08 22.37
C PRO A 448 -4.31 8.38 21.58
N ILE A 449 -3.22 9.13 21.52
CA ILE A 449 -3.14 10.42 20.80
C ILE A 449 -1.73 10.65 20.26
N GLN A 450 -1.64 11.20 19.06
CA GLN A 450 -0.40 11.58 18.39
C GLN A 450 -0.32 13.11 18.27
N VAL A 451 0.84 13.69 18.55
CA VAL A 451 1.05 15.14 18.60
C VAL A 451 2.30 15.54 17.83
N ALA A 452 2.24 16.69 17.17
CA ALA A 452 3.41 17.38 16.62
C ALA A 452 3.53 18.75 17.27
N TYR A 453 4.73 19.14 17.68
CA TYR A 453 5.02 20.42 18.33
C TYR A 453 5.91 21.29 17.47
N MET A 454 5.36 22.45 17.10
CA MET A 454 6.04 23.50 16.37
C MET A 454 6.16 24.73 17.26
N PRO A 455 7.34 24.98 17.87
CA PRO A 455 7.59 26.24 18.57
C PRO A 455 7.52 27.44 17.63
N ASN A 456 7.46 28.64 18.19
CA ASN A 456 7.77 29.82 17.41
C ASN A 456 9.26 29.81 17.01
N ILE A 457 9.51 29.56 15.73
CA ILE A 457 10.85 29.44 15.14
C ILE A 457 11.27 30.67 14.31
N ASP A 458 10.56 31.79 14.44
CA ASP A 458 10.86 33.01 13.68
C ASP A 458 12.31 33.47 13.92
N GLY A 459 13.07 33.56 12.83
CA GLY A 459 14.46 34.01 12.86
C GLY A 459 15.45 33.04 13.51
N ILE A 460 15.04 31.81 13.84
CA ILE A 460 15.96 30.79 14.34
C ILE A 460 16.85 30.28 13.20
N ALA A 461 18.16 30.51 13.34
CA ALA A 461 19.14 30.06 12.37
C ALA A 461 19.06 28.54 12.18
N GLY A 462 18.94 28.10 10.93
CA GLY A 462 18.84 26.68 10.59
C GLY A 462 17.44 26.10 10.64
N CYS A 463 16.41 26.88 11.02
CA CYS A 463 15.00 26.48 10.90
C CYS A 463 14.26 27.12 9.70
N ASP A 464 14.94 28.01 8.98
CA ASP A 464 14.36 28.77 7.87
C ASP A 464 14.72 28.12 6.51
N PRO A 465 13.74 27.75 5.66
CA PRO A 465 13.97 27.24 4.31
C PRO A 465 14.46 28.32 3.32
N GLN A 466 14.49 29.59 3.73
CA GLN A 466 14.88 30.76 2.92
C GLN A 466 13.98 30.89 1.68
N ASP A 467 12.68 31.01 1.91
CA ASP A 467 11.70 31.07 0.83
C ASP A 467 11.66 32.45 0.17
N ALA A 468 12.20 32.54 -1.04
CA ALA A 468 12.18 33.78 -1.82
C ALA A 468 11.11 33.77 -2.93
N THR A 469 10.29 32.72 -3.04
CA THR A 469 9.49 32.46 -4.27
C THR A 469 8.00 32.36 -4.00
N SER A 470 7.54 31.77 -2.89
CA SER A 470 6.10 31.54 -2.66
C SER A 470 5.30 32.80 -2.35
N GLY A 471 5.97 33.85 -1.85
CA GLY A 471 5.33 35.08 -1.36
C GLY A 471 4.90 35.01 0.11
N HIS A 472 5.09 33.89 0.80
CA HIS A 472 4.82 33.76 2.24
C HIS A 472 5.86 34.51 3.09
N SER A 473 5.49 34.90 4.31
CA SER A 473 6.49 35.38 5.27
C SER A 473 7.52 34.28 5.58
N GLN A 474 8.76 34.64 5.93
CA GLN A 474 9.76 33.63 6.33
C GLN A 474 9.30 32.81 7.54
N GLY A 475 8.56 33.44 8.47
CA GLY A 475 8.01 32.75 9.63
C GLY A 475 6.98 31.69 9.24
N LEU A 476 6.07 32.00 8.31
CA LEU A 476 5.11 31.02 7.79
C LEU A 476 5.80 29.94 6.95
N ALA A 477 6.75 30.30 6.07
CA ALA A 477 7.49 29.34 5.26
C ALA A 477 8.30 28.36 6.14
N ALA A 478 8.98 28.88 7.17
CA ALA A 478 9.66 28.06 8.16
C ALA A 478 8.69 27.11 8.87
N LEU A 479 7.55 27.64 9.33
CA LEU A 479 6.55 26.85 10.05
C LEU A 479 5.94 25.75 9.18
N ALA A 480 5.61 26.05 7.92
CA ALA A 480 5.06 25.08 6.97
C ALA A 480 6.08 23.99 6.61
N ASN A 481 7.35 24.36 6.38
CA ASN A 481 8.41 23.40 6.08
C ASN A 481 8.63 22.40 7.22
N VAL A 482 8.68 22.88 8.47
CA VAL A 482 8.85 21.97 9.62
C VAL A 482 7.58 21.18 9.93
N THR A 483 6.41 21.78 9.69
CA THR A 483 5.12 21.08 9.80
C THR A 483 5.05 19.92 8.81
N ALA A 484 5.46 20.13 7.56
CA ALA A 484 5.43 19.10 6.53
C ALA A 484 6.33 17.90 6.87
N HIS A 485 7.52 18.17 7.40
CA HIS A 485 8.44 17.16 7.89
C HIS A 485 7.81 16.34 9.03
N GLU A 486 7.37 16.99 10.11
CA GLU A 486 6.79 16.27 11.25
C GLU A 486 5.51 15.54 10.88
N TYR A 487 4.73 16.11 9.95
CA TYR A 487 3.55 15.46 9.41
C TYR A 487 3.90 14.15 8.72
N MET A 488 4.84 14.17 7.77
CA MET A 488 5.18 13.00 6.97
C MET A 488 5.90 11.92 7.79
N GLU A 489 6.69 12.30 8.79
CA GLU A 489 7.28 11.34 9.73
C GLU A 489 6.18 10.71 10.59
N THR A 490 5.31 11.52 11.21
CA THR A 490 4.18 11.01 12.02
C THR A 490 3.23 10.13 11.22
N VAL A 491 3.09 10.38 9.92
CA VAL A 491 2.27 9.54 9.03
C VAL A 491 2.85 8.14 8.92
N THR A 492 4.17 8.03 8.76
CA THR A 492 4.87 6.75 8.57
C THR A 492 5.30 6.09 9.88
N ASP A 493 5.34 6.85 10.98
CA ASP A 493 5.68 6.36 12.31
C ASP A 493 4.98 7.17 13.43
N PRO A 494 3.65 7.06 13.57
CA PRO A 494 2.90 7.75 14.61
C PRO A 494 3.26 7.36 16.05
N ARG A 495 4.01 6.26 16.25
CA ARG A 495 4.20 5.63 17.57
C ARG A 495 5.62 5.08 17.84
N GLY A 496 6.62 5.54 17.10
CA GLY A 496 8.03 5.16 17.27
C GLY A 496 8.38 3.71 16.90
N ALA A 497 7.53 3.05 16.11
CA ALA A 497 7.71 1.66 15.67
C ALA A 497 7.29 1.42 14.20
N GLY A 498 7.06 2.48 13.42
CA GLY A 498 6.69 2.45 12.02
C GLY A 498 7.91 2.23 11.11
N TRP A 499 8.24 3.23 10.29
CA TRP A 499 9.29 3.13 9.27
C TRP A 499 10.53 3.94 9.61
N VAL A 500 11.64 3.26 9.89
CA VAL A 500 12.94 3.90 10.15
C VAL A 500 14.08 3.14 9.46
N ASP A 501 15.15 3.83 9.08
CA ASP A 501 16.37 3.16 8.66
C ASP A 501 17.13 2.55 9.86
N SER A 502 18.23 1.86 9.57
CA SER A 502 19.09 1.23 10.58
C SER A 502 19.73 2.20 11.58
N SER A 503 19.76 3.50 11.26
CA SER A 503 20.28 4.57 12.12
C SER A 503 19.16 5.32 12.85
N GLY A 504 17.90 4.92 12.66
CA GLY A 504 16.73 5.55 13.26
C GLY A 504 16.28 6.83 12.55
N ASN A 505 16.71 7.08 11.31
CA ASN A 505 16.17 8.18 10.52
C ASN A 505 14.86 7.76 9.83
N GLU A 506 13.88 8.63 9.83
CA GLU A 506 12.60 8.49 9.12
C GLU A 506 12.67 9.10 7.72
N ASN A 507 11.53 9.12 7.02
CA ASN A 507 11.42 9.70 5.68
C ASN A 507 11.82 11.19 5.64
N GLY A 508 11.36 11.98 6.60
CA GLY A 508 11.66 13.40 6.72
C GLY A 508 13.12 13.68 7.05
N ASP A 509 13.68 12.94 8.02
CA ASP A 509 15.07 13.06 8.48
C ASP A 509 16.07 12.84 7.34
N LYS A 510 15.82 11.82 6.52
CA LYS A 510 16.72 11.45 5.42
C LYS A 510 16.80 12.52 4.34
N CYS A 511 15.74 13.32 4.18
CA CYS A 511 15.67 14.41 3.22
C CYS A 511 15.66 15.78 3.89
N ALA A 512 16.03 15.84 5.18
CA ALA A 512 15.99 17.07 5.96
C ALA A 512 16.75 18.20 5.29
N TRP A 513 16.02 19.29 5.01
CA TRP A 513 16.51 20.49 4.32
C TRP A 513 17.10 20.25 2.91
N SER A 514 16.77 19.12 2.28
CA SER A 514 16.99 18.92 0.86
C SER A 514 15.79 19.46 0.10
N PHE A 515 16.04 20.39 -0.79
CA PHE A 515 15.05 20.99 -1.68
C PHE A 515 15.44 20.65 -3.12
N PRO A 516 14.50 20.34 -4.02
CA PRO A 516 14.85 20.01 -5.39
C PRO A 516 15.44 21.23 -6.09
N GLY A 517 16.42 20.97 -6.97
CA GLY A 517 16.99 22.02 -7.82
C GLY A 517 16.01 22.53 -8.88
N THR A 518 14.97 21.75 -9.19
CA THR A 518 13.85 22.13 -10.05
C THR A 518 12.86 23.02 -9.30
N ASN A 519 12.14 23.87 -10.03
CA ASN A 519 11.09 24.75 -9.50
C ASN A 519 11.53 25.60 -8.27
N ASN A 520 12.82 25.90 -8.12
CA ASN A 520 13.40 26.60 -6.96
C ASN A 520 13.06 25.97 -5.60
N GLY A 521 12.82 24.65 -5.56
CA GLY A 521 12.43 23.95 -4.34
C GLY A 521 10.98 24.16 -3.92
N ILE A 522 10.10 24.53 -4.85
CA ILE A 522 8.68 24.78 -4.60
C ILE A 522 7.84 23.55 -4.95
N SER A 523 7.02 23.13 -4.00
CA SER A 523 5.95 22.14 -4.15
C SER A 523 4.60 22.83 -4.32
N THR A 524 3.72 22.25 -5.14
CA THR A 524 2.34 22.72 -5.33
C THR A 524 1.38 21.70 -4.74
N LEU A 525 0.54 22.15 -3.81
CA LEU A 525 -0.45 21.30 -3.15
C LEU A 525 -1.74 21.19 -3.96
N ALA A 526 -2.64 20.27 -3.59
CA ALA A 526 -3.84 19.94 -4.36
C ALA A 526 -4.80 21.12 -4.54
N ASN A 527 -4.80 22.07 -3.59
CA ASN A 527 -5.57 23.31 -3.68
C ASN A 527 -4.88 24.41 -4.52
N GLY A 528 -3.75 24.11 -5.17
CA GLY A 528 -2.97 25.02 -5.99
C GLY A 528 -2.06 25.97 -5.21
N SER A 529 -2.03 25.89 -3.88
CA SER A 529 -1.09 26.68 -3.07
C SER A 529 0.35 26.18 -3.24
N ILE A 530 1.31 27.10 -3.22
CA ILE A 530 2.73 26.81 -3.43
C ILE A 530 3.53 27.00 -2.14
N TRP A 531 4.48 26.10 -1.89
CA TRP A 531 5.23 26.05 -0.64
C TRP A 531 6.67 25.62 -0.87
N LYS A 532 7.61 26.24 -0.16
CA LYS A 532 8.99 25.77 -0.13
C LYS A 532 9.15 24.71 0.97
N LEU A 533 8.96 23.45 0.60
CA LEU A 533 9.02 22.30 1.49
C LEU A 533 10.28 21.50 1.20
N GLN A 534 10.90 20.93 2.23
CA GLN A 534 11.88 19.87 2.06
C GLN A 534 11.22 18.66 1.43
N MET A 535 11.97 17.89 0.66
CA MET A 535 11.50 16.63 0.10
C MET A 535 11.39 15.55 1.18
N GLU A 536 10.72 14.46 0.82
CA GLU A 536 10.56 13.26 1.64
C GLU A 536 11.27 12.07 1.00
N TRP A 537 11.80 11.17 1.81
CA TRP A 537 12.50 10.00 1.31
C TRP A 537 11.53 8.97 0.75
N SER A 538 11.89 8.38 -0.39
CA SER A 538 11.20 7.25 -0.98
C SER A 538 12.14 6.06 -1.19
N ASN A 539 11.75 4.89 -0.67
CA ASN A 539 12.45 3.63 -0.89
C ASN A 539 12.35 3.19 -2.36
N ALA A 540 11.17 3.34 -2.96
CA ALA A 540 10.94 3.08 -4.38
C ALA A 540 11.81 3.99 -5.26
N ALA A 541 11.87 5.29 -4.98
CA ALA A 541 12.69 6.22 -5.74
C ALA A 541 14.19 5.89 -5.63
N TYR A 542 14.67 5.59 -4.42
CA TYR A 542 16.05 5.15 -4.20
C TYR A 542 16.38 3.87 -4.97
N THR A 543 15.50 2.87 -4.89
CA THR A 543 15.69 1.58 -5.56
C THR A 543 15.70 1.72 -7.08
N ALA A 544 14.89 2.62 -7.63
CA ALA A 544 14.88 2.96 -9.06
C ALA A 544 16.06 3.86 -9.49
N GLY A 545 16.87 4.37 -8.55
CA GLY A 545 17.93 5.34 -8.84
C GLY A 545 17.42 6.71 -9.28
N THR A 546 16.21 7.07 -8.84
CA THR A 546 15.50 8.31 -9.19
C THR A 546 15.39 9.26 -7.97
N GLY A 547 14.74 10.41 -8.15
CA GLY A 547 14.62 11.43 -7.11
C GLY A 547 15.86 12.31 -6.97
N SER A 548 15.75 13.34 -6.14
CA SER A 548 16.84 14.25 -5.83
C SER A 548 17.78 13.66 -4.78
N LEU A 549 19.01 14.18 -4.74
CA LEU A 549 20.01 13.76 -3.76
C LEU A 549 19.71 14.34 -2.38
N ASN A 550 19.78 13.47 -1.36
CA ASN A 550 19.88 13.95 0.02
C ASN A 550 21.27 14.54 0.32
N ARG A 551 21.45 15.04 1.56
CA ARG A 551 22.73 15.59 2.03
C ARG A 551 23.89 14.59 2.00
N SER A 552 23.60 13.30 2.06
CA SER A 552 24.57 12.22 1.97
C SER A 552 24.86 11.78 0.52
N GLY A 553 24.28 12.48 -0.47
CA GLY A 553 24.47 12.19 -1.89
C GLY A 553 23.70 10.98 -2.41
N GLN A 554 22.65 10.54 -1.70
CA GLN A 554 21.83 9.39 -2.07
C GLN A 554 20.58 9.85 -2.84
N PRO A 555 20.28 9.29 -4.03
CA PRO A 555 19.08 9.62 -4.80
C PRO A 555 17.85 8.96 -4.15
N GLY A 556 16.80 9.71 -3.87
CA GLY A 556 15.60 9.15 -3.24
C GLY A 556 14.67 10.17 -2.60
N CYS A 557 15.05 11.44 -2.56
CA CYS A 557 14.18 12.51 -2.08
C CYS A 557 13.23 12.96 -3.19
N ILE A 558 11.94 12.91 -2.91
CA ILE A 558 10.87 13.28 -3.86
C ILE A 558 9.94 14.34 -3.27
N PHE A 559 9.18 14.96 -4.16
CA PHE A 559 7.97 15.69 -3.82
C PHE A 559 6.76 14.83 -4.09
#